data_AF-A0A939YZ37-F1
#
_entry.id   AF-A0A939YZ37-F1
#
_cell.length_a   1.000
_cell.length_b   1.000
_cell.length_c   1.000
_cell.angle_alpha   90.00
_cell.angle_beta   90.00
_cell.angle_gamma   90.00
#
_symmetry.space_group_name_H-M   'P 1'
#
loop_
_entity.id
_entity.type
_entity.pdbx_description
1 polymer ?
#
loop_
_entity_poly.entity_id
_entity_poly.type
_entity_poly.pdbx_seq_one_letter_code
_entity_poly.pdbx_strand_id
1 'polypeptide(L)'
;MSADNKVMTAKEAVARFVHDGDCIAFGGFSTNRRAYGLVREVIRQKKRDLTVESGSAGGDIDMLIGAGCVKVMNISYIANSGFTMVCRRFREAVEKG
;
A
#
# COMPACT_ATOMS: atom_id res chain seq x y z
N MET A 1 -16.07 24.74 19.18
CA MET A 1 -15.97 24.36 17.75
C MET A 1 -16.37 22.90 17.66
N SER A 2 -17.52 22.59 17.07
CA SER A 2 -17.88 21.20 16.79
C SER A 2 -16.80 20.64 15.86
N ALA A 3 -16.14 19.55 16.22
CA ALA A 3 -15.19 18.92 15.32
C ALA A 3 -15.97 18.47 14.07
N ASP A 4 -15.57 18.94 12.88
CA ASP A 4 -16.18 18.49 11.63
C ASP A 4 -16.20 16.97 11.58
N ASN A 5 -17.34 16.39 11.16
CA ASN A 5 -17.49 14.96 11.02
C ASN A 5 -16.43 14.42 10.03
N LYS A 6 -15.59 13.50 10.51
CA LYS A 6 -14.50 12.88 9.72
C LYS A 6 -14.87 11.51 9.16
N VAL A 7 -16.09 11.03 9.41
CA VAL A 7 -16.58 9.76 8.86
C VAL A 7 -16.74 9.93 7.35
N MET A 8 -16.09 9.05 6.60
CA MET A 8 -16.13 9.01 5.15
C MET A 8 -15.90 7.58 4.64
N THR A 9 -16.32 7.32 3.41
CA THR A 9 -16.04 6.07 2.71
C THR A 9 -14.56 5.96 2.32
N ALA A 10 -14.09 4.75 2.04
CA ALA A 10 -12.72 4.55 1.53
C ALA A 10 -12.48 5.33 0.23
N LYS A 11 -13.49 5.37 -0.66
CA LYS A 11 -13.43 6.12 -1.92
C LYS A 11 -13.18 7.60 -1.69
N GLU A 12 -13.95 8.22 -0.80
CA GLU A 12 -13.79 9.63 -0.43
C GLU A 12 -12.43 9.89 0.23
N ALA A 13 -12.02 9.04 1.17
CA ALA A 13 -10.73 9.18 1.85
C ALA A 13 -9.55 9.14 0.88
N VAL A 14 -9.49 8.13 0.01
CA VAL A 14 -8.39 7.97 -0.95
C VAL A 14 -8.42 9.08 -2.00
N ALA A 15 -9.60 9.45 -2.49
CA ALA A 15 -9.72 10.51 -3.49
C ALA A 15 -9.24 11.87 -2.95
N ARG A 16 -9.51 12.14 -1.66
CA ARG A 16 -9.20 13.41 -1.02
C ARG A 16 -7.77 13.51 -0.50
N PHE A 17 -7.18 12.41 -0.05
CA PHE A 17 -5.93 12.45 0.73
C PHE A 17 -4.77 11.69 0.10
N VAL A 18 -4.98 10.93 -0.97
CA VAL A 18 -3.90 10.22 -1.66
C VAL A 18 -3.80 10.75 -3.08
N HIS A 19 -2.63 11.23 -3.45
CA HIS A 19 -2.31 11.80 -4.74
C HIS A 19 -1.15 11.06 -5.38
N ASP A 20 -0.99 11.24 -6.68
CA ASP A 20 0.14 10.66 -7.39
C ASP A 20 1.43 11.32 -6.91
N GLY A 21 2.49 10.53 -6.72
CA GLY A 21 3.76 11.01 -6.17
C GLY A 21 3.86 11.07 -4.64
N ASP A 22 2.76 10.81 -3.91
CA ASP A 22 2.78 10.86 -2.45
C ASP A 22 3.70 9.79 -1.84
N CYS A 23 4.26 10.12 -0.68
CA CYS A 23 4.92 9.16 0.21
C CYS A 23 3.90 8.62 1.22
N ILE A 24 3.63 7.32 1.18
CA ILE A 24 2.60 6.68 1.97
C ILE A 24 3.16 5.53 2.82
N ALA A 25 2.59 5.40 4.01
CA ALA A 25 2.88 4.31 4.93
C ALA A 25 1.60 3.58 5.31
N PHE A 26 1.68 2.25 5.42
CA PHE A 26 0.57 1.40 5.87
C PHE A 26 0.89 0.80 7.23
N GLY A 27 -0.06 0.93 8.16
CA GLY A 27 -0.01 0.25 9.45
C GLY A 27 -0.25 -1.26 9.37
N GLY A 28 -0.26 -1.91 10.54
CA GLY A 28 -0.32 -3.38 10.65
C GLY A 28 1.04 -4.03 10.47
N PHE A 29 1.09 -5.37 10.50
CA PHE A 29 2.35 -6.12 10.47
C PHE A 29 2.19 -7.45 9.72
N SER A 30 2.95 -7.63 8.63
CA SER A 30 2.88 -8.82 7.77
C SER A 30 1.44 -9.16 7.33
N THR A 31 0.82 -10.19 7.91
CA THR A 31 -0.54 -10.63 7.61
C THR A 31 -1.60 -10.07 8.57
N ASN A 32 -1.19 -9.37 9.64
CA ASN A 32 -2.09 -8.88 10.67
C ASN A 32 -2.48 -7.41 10.46
N ARG A 33 -3.80 -7.14 10.43
CA ARG A 33 -4.40 -5.79 10.38
C ARG A 33 -3.85 -4.85 9.30
N ARG A 34 -3.46 -5.39 8.14
CA ARG A 34 -3.11 -4.56 6.97
C ARG A 34 -4.35 -3.87 6.40
N ALA A 35 -4.20 -2.64 5.92
CA ALA A 35 -5.30 -1.79 5.46
C ALA A 35 -5.78 -2.14 4.03
N TYR A 36 -6.11 -3.42 3.78
CA TYR A 36 -6.48 -3.91 2.45
C TYR A 36 -7.65 -3.16 1.79
N GLY A 37 -8.59 -2.65 2.58
CA GLY A 37 -9.70 -1.83 2.06
C GLY A 37 -9.21 -0.56 1.35
N LEU A 38 -8.27 0.16 1.97
CA LEU A 38 -7.68 1.36 1.41
C LEU A 38 -6.71 1.03 0.26
N VAL A 39 -5.91 -0.01 0.40
CA VAL A 39 -4.98 -0.47 -0.65
C VAL A 39 -5.72 -0.77 -1.96
N ARG A 40 -6.84 -1.50 -1.88
CA ARG A 40 -7.67 -1.80 -3.06
C ARG A 40 -8.28 -0.54 -3.67
N GLU A 41 -8.62 0.45 -2.85
CA GLU A 41 -9.14 1.72 -3.34
C GLU A 41 -8.06 2.58 -4.01
N VAL A 42 -6.84 2.62 -3.48
CA VAL A 42 -5.68 3.25 -4.13
C VAL A 42 -5.46 2.65 -5.52
N ILE A 43 -5.51 1.32 -5.62
CA ILE A 43 -5.41 0.60 -6.90
C ILE A 43 -6.58 0.95 -7.83
N ARG A 44 -7.82 0.95 -7.31
CA ARG A 44 -9.04 1.24 -8.09
C ARG A 44 -9.04 2.65 -8.67
N GLN A 45 -8.59 3.64 -7.91
CA GLN A 45 -8.44 5.02 -8.35
C GLN A 45 -7.19 5.26 -9.19
N LYS A 46 -6.40 4.21 -9.45
CA LYS A 46 -5.19 4.23 -10.24
C LYS A 46 -4.18 5.28 -9.77
N LYS A 47 -3.99 5.41 -8.46
CA LYS A 47 -2.92 6.27 -7.94
C LYS A 47 -1.55 5.73 -8.37
N ARG A 48 -0.63 6.61 -8.75
CA ARG A 48 0.66 6.28 -9.37
C ARG A 48 1.82 7.01 -8.73
N ASP A 49 3.02 6.58 -9.09
CA ASP A 49 4.28 7.19 -8.68
C ASP A 49 4.50 7.27 -7.17
N LEU A 50 3.85 6.38 -6.42
CA LEU A 50 3.87 6.41 -4.96
C LEU A 50 5.23 5.98 -4.43
N THR A 51 5.70 6.69 -3.40
CA THR A 51 6.78 6.20 -2.54
C THR A 51 6.14 5.43 -1.39
N VAL A 52 6.52 4.18 -1.20
CA VAL A 52 5.97 3.33 -0.13
C VAL A 52 7.00 3.13 0.96
N GLU A 53 6.60 3.41 2.20
CA GLU A 53 7.40 3.13 3.39
C GLU A 53 6.74 2.07 4.27
N SER A 54 7.51 1.04 4.65
CA SER A 54 7.03 0.03 5.58
C SER A 54 8.18 -0.71 6.27
N GLY A 55 7.97 -1.10 7.53
CA GLY A 55 8.85 -2.08 8.17
C GLY A 55 8.56 -3.48 7.63
N SER A 56 7.67 -4.21 8.33
CA SER A 56 7.21 -5.52 7.90
C SER A 56 5.96 -5.43 7.03
N ALA A 57 6.15 -5.42 5.71
CA ALA A 57 5.08 -5.41 4.72
C ALA A 57 4.57 -6.82 4.37
N GLY A 58 3.39 -6.88 3.75
CA GLY A 58 2.81 -8.13 3.26
C GLY A 58 2.21 -7.97 1.87
N GLY A 59 1.12 -8.69 1.64
CA GLY A 59 0.42 -8.72 0.37
C GLY A 59 -0.21 -7.38 -0.02
N ASP A 60 -0.40 -6.46 0.92
CA ASP A 60 -0.91 -5.12 0.62
C ASP A 60 0.05 -4.32 -0.26
N ILE A 61 1.35 -4.32 0.07
CA ILE A 61 2.35 -3.65 -0.76
C ILE A 61 2.60 -4.46 -2.04
N ASP A 62 2.63 -5.80 -1.96
CA ASP A 62 2.78 -6.66 -3.14
C ASP A 62 1.67 -6.41 -4.18
N MET A 63 0.44 -6.14 -3.72
CA MET A 63 -0.68 -5.72 -4.58
C MET A 63 -0.43 -4.36 -5.24
N LEU A 64 0.08 -3.38 -4.52
CA LEU A 64 0.38 -2.05 -5.08
C LEU A 64 1.48 -2.12 -6.13
N ILE A 65 2.54 -2.90 -5.86
CA ILE A 65 3.63 -3.17 -6.81
C ILE A 65 3.07 -3.83 -8.06
N GLY A 66 2.34 -4.94 -7.91
CA GLY A 66 1.75 -5.65 -9.04
C GLY A 66 0.75 -4.84 -9.86
N ALA A 67 0.12 -3.84 -9.25
CA ALA A 67 -0.80 -2.92 -9.92
C ALA A 67 -0.10 -1.69 -10.54
N GLY A 68 1.23 -1.60 -10.48
CA GLY A 68 2.01 -0.49 -11.02
C GLY A 68 1.78 0.84 -10.30
N CYS A 69 1.44 0.81 -9.01
CA CYS A 69 1.18 2.02 -8.22
C CYS A 69 2.45 2.62 -7.62
N VAL A 70 3.52 1.84 -7.50
CA VAL A 70 4.72 2.15 -6.70
C VAL A 70 5.89 2.52 -7.62
N LYS A 71 6.55 3.63 -7.30
CA LYS A 71 7.79 4.08 -7.97
C LYS A 71 9.03 3.90 -7.10
N VAL A 72 8.91 4.10 -5.79
CA VAL A 72 10.00 3.93 -4.82
C VAL A 72 9.53 3.08 -3.65
N MET A 73 10.39 2.17 -3.18
CA MET A 73 10.11 1.29 -2.04
C MET A 73 11.19 1.44 -0.97
N ASN A 74 10.82 1.97 0.19
CA ASN A 74 11.65 2.02 1.40
C ASN A 74 11.12 0.96 2.38
N ILE A 75 11.57 -0.29 2.22
CA ILE A 75 11.00 -1.44 2.94
C ILE A 75 12.10 -2.34 3.50
N SER A 76 11.95 -2.79 4.75
CA SER A 76 12.92 -3.72 5.37
C SER A 76 12.59 -5.19 5.13
N TYR A 77 11.31 -5.57 5.06
CA TYR A 77 10.86 -6.94 4.84
C TYR A 77 9.50 -6.99 4.15
N ILE A 78 9.30 -7.94 3.23
CA ILE A 78 7.99 -8.17 2.61
C ILE A 78 7.68 -9.65 2.35
N ALA A 79 6.66 -10.13 3.05
CA ALA A 79 6.14 -11.48 2.88
C ALA A 79 4.70 -11.57 3.38
N ASN A 80 3.88 -12.42 2.76
CA ASN A 80 2.68 -12.91 3.41
C ASN A 80 3.08 -14.06 4.34
N SER A 81 3.60 -13.71 5.52
CA SER A 81 4.11 -14.66 6.51
C SER A 81 3.12 -15.82 6.74
N GLY A 82 3.60 -17.05 6.56
CA GLY A 82 2.79 -18.28 6.62
C GLY A 82 2.24 -18.78 5.28
N PHE A 83 2.24 -17.95 4.23
CA PHE A 83 1.67 -18.29 2.91
C PHE A 83 2.65 -18.05 1.75
N THR A 84 3.47 -17.02 1.82
CA THR A 84 4.43 -16.67 0.78
C THR A 84 5.66 -16.05 1.42
N MET A 85 6.77 -16.79 1.41
CA MET A 85 8.01 -16.42 2.11
C MET A 85 8.67 -15.15 1.57
N VAL A 86 8.52 -14.88 0.27
CA VAL A 86 8.92 -13.64 -0.39
C VAL A 86 7.80 -13.25 -1.33
N CYS A 87 7.22 -12.06 -1.15
CA CYS A 87 6.13 -11.57 -1.98
C CYS A 87 6.51 -11.58 -3.49
N ARG A 88 5.58 -12.04 -4.34
CA ARG A 88 5.93 -12.47 -5.71
C ARG A 88 6.10 -11.30 -6.67
N ARG A 89 5.27 -10.27 -6.55
CA ARG A 89 5.38 -9.06 -7.39
C ARG A 89 6.57 -8.23 -6.95
N PHE A 90 6.83 -8.17 -5.65
CA PHE A 90 8.04 -7.56 -5.10
C PHE A 90 9.31 -8.18 -5.66
N ARG A 91 9.50 -9.50 -5.55
CA ARG A 91 10.72 -10.12 -6.06
C ARG A 91 10.89 -9.86 -7.56
N GLU A 92 9.79 -9.95 -8.31
CA GLU A 92 9.81 -9.75 -9.76
C GLU A 92 10.22 -8.32 -10.12
N ALA A 93 9.72 -7.31 -9.41
CA ALA A 93 10.09 -5.92 -9.61
C ALA A 93 11.56 -5.65 -9.26
N VAL A 94 12.06 -6.21 -8.15
CA VAL A 94 13.46 -6.01 -7.74
C VAL A 94 14.43 -6.75 -8.66
N GLU A 95 14.10 -7.97 -9.07
CA GLU A 95 14.97 -8.81 -9.91
C GLU A 95 15.07 -8.30 -11.35
N LYS A 96 14.05 -7.57 -11.84
CA LYS A 96 14.04 -7.00 -13.21
C LYS A 96 14.59 -5.58 -13.30
N GLY A 97 14.66 -4.85 -12.17
CA GLY A 97 14.90 -3.41 -12.16
C GLY A 97 13.70 -2.59 -12.61
#